data_AF-A0A351YD51-F1
#
_entry.id   AF-A0A351YD51-F1
#
_cell.length_a   1.000
_cell.length_b   1.000
_cell.length_c   1.000
_cell.angle_alpha   90.00
_cell.angle_beta   90.00
_cell.angle_gamma   90.00
#
_symmetry.space_group_name_H-M   'P 1'
#
loop_
_entity.id
_entity.type
_entity.pdbx_description
1 polymer ?
#
loop_
_entity_poly.entity_id
_entity_poly.type
_entity_poly.pdbx_seq_one_letter_code
_entity_poly.pdbx_strand_id
1 'polypeptide(L)' 'MAMYEMQESNLPNEEGKRILYPRIRLTGQDTLDDVAKYIS' A
#
# COMPACT_ATOMS: atom_id res chain seq x y z
N MET A 1 -2.65 -12.96 0.63
CA MET A 1 -2.99 -12.87 2.06
C MET A 1 -2.83 -11.40 2.46
N ALA A 2 -3.91 -10.74 2.87
CA ALA A 2 -3.87 -9.30 3.16
C ALA A 2 -3.32 -9.07 4.57
N MET A 3 -2.25 -8.27 4.69
CA MET A 3 -1.66 -7.88 5.97
C MET A 3 -2.06 -6.44 6.29
N TYR A 4 -2.34 -6.16 7.56
CA TYR A 4 -2.63 -4.81 8.05
C TYR A 4 -1.36 -4.20 8.63
N GLU A 5 -1.01 -3.01 8.18
CA GLU A 5 0.11 -2.22 8.70
C GLU A 5 -0.38 -0.82 9.08
N MET A 6 0.28 -0.16 10.02
CA MET A 6 0.00 1.24 10.35
C MET A 6 0.88 2.16 9.51
N GLN A 7 0.30 3.22 8.96
CA GLN A 7 1.03 4.26 8.24
C GLN A 7 0.70 5.64 8.79
N GLU A 8 1.70 6.52 8.82
CA GLU A 8 1.51 7.94 9.09
C GLU A 8 0.89 8.66 7.88
N SER A 9 -0.17 9.42 8.14
CA SER A 9 -0.76 10.31 7.15
C SER A 9 0.13 11.53 6.95
N ASN A 10 0.50 11.76 5.69
CA ASN A 10 1.10 13.03 5.26
C ASN A 10 0.07 14.17 5.23
N LEU A 11 -1.22 13.83 5.27
CA LEU A 11 -2.31 14.81 5.39
C LEU A 11 -2.61 15.03 6.88
N PRO A 12 -2.64 16.30 7.34
CA PRO A 12 -3.07 16.61 8.69
C PRO A 12 -4.57 16.30 8.86
N ASN A 13 -4.97 15.93 10.07
CA ASN A 13 -6.38 15.88 10.45
C ASN A 13 -6.97 17.29 10.62
N GLU A 14 -8.25 17.39 10.99
CA GLU A 14 -8.94 18.67 11.22
C GLU A 14 -8.26 19.55 12.29
N GLU A 15 -7.47 18.95 13.19
CA GLU A 15 -6.68 19.65 14.21
C GLU A 15 -5.24 19.98 13.76
N GLY A 16 -4.87 19.72 12.51
CA GLY A 16 -3.50 19.96 12.01
C GLY A 16 -2.47 18.90 12.39
N LYS A 17 -2.87 17.80 13.05
CA LYS A 17 -1.97 16.76 13.55
C LYS A 17 -1.83 15.61 12.56
N ARG A 18 -0.64 15.01 12.52
CA ARG A 18 -0.40 13.74 11.82
C ARG A 18 -1.09 12.61 12.57
N ILE A 19 -1.78 11.74 11.84
CA ILE A 19 -2.49 10.58 12.40
C ILE A 19 -1.98 9.28 11.78
N LEU A 20 -2.02 8.21 12.57
CA LEU A 20 -1.78 6.85 12.08
C LEU A 20 -3.10 6.27 11.57
N TYR A 21 -3.06 5.63 10.40
CA TYR A 21 -4.21 4.94 9.83
C TYR A 21 -3.81 3.54 9.36
N PRO A 22 -4.74 2.57 9.42
CA PRO A 22 -4.49 1.23 8.90
C PRO A 22 -4.41 1.28 7.37
N ARG A 23 -3.41 0.59 6.81
CA ARG A 23 -3.32 0.30 5.38
C ARG A 23 -3.28 -1.19 5.11
N ILE A 24 -3.87 -1.59 3.99
CA ILE A 24 -3.76 -2.93 3.48
C ILE A 24 -2.44 -3.05 2.73
N ARG A 25 -1.61 -4.01 3.11
CA ARG A 25 -0.44 -4.42 2.33
C ARG A 25 -0.83 -5.59 1.44
N LEU A 26 -0.91 -5.30 0.15
CA LEU A 26 -1.04 -6.31 -0.88
C LEU A 26 0.33 -6.95 -1.15
N THR A 27 0.35 -8.26 -1.35
CA THR A 27 1.54 -9.07 -1.63
C THR A 27 1.24 -10.03 -2.77
N GLY A 28 2.26 -10.44 -3.51
CA GLY A 28 2.11 -11.37 -4.64
C GLY A 28 1.52 -10.74 -5.90
N GLN A 29 1.75 -9.45 -6.11
CA GLN A 29 1.44 -8.78 -7.38
C GLN A 29 2.56 -9.05 -8.37
N ASP A 30 2.21 -9.48 -9.58
CA ASP A 30 3.17 -9.70 -10.66
C ASP A 30 3.81 -8.37 -11.07
N THR A 31 5.11 -8.40 -11.33
CA THR A 31 5.82 -7.25 -11.88
C THR A 31 5.54 -7.12 -13.38
N LEU A 32 5.88 -5.96 -13.97
CA LEU A 32 5.77 -5.77 -15.42
C LEU A 32 6.60 -6.83 -16.17
N ASP A 33 7.77 -7.19 -15.65
CA ASP A 33 8.64 -8.22 -16.22
C ASP A 33 8.02 -9.62 -16.12
N ASP A 34 7.28 -9.90 -15.05
CA ASP A 34 6.57 -11.19 -14.91
C ASP A 34 5.40 -11.28 -15.89
N VAL A 35 4.65 -10.19 -16.07
CA VAL A 35 3.57 -10.11 -17.06
C VAL A 35 4.11 -10.29 -18.49
N ALA A 36 5.27 -9.69 -18.81
CA ALA A 36 5.87 -9.79 -20.13
C ALA A 36 6.18 -11.24 -20.55
N LYS A 37 6.56 -12.11 -19.60
CA LYS A 37 6.85 -13.54 -19.86
C LYS A 37 5.61 -14.36 -20.26
N TYR A 38 4.41 -13.93 -19.89
CA TYR A 38 3.17 -14.63 -20.24
C TYR A 38 2.64 -14.27 -21.62
N ILE A 39 3.13 -13.17 -22.22
CA ILE A 39 2.64 -12.64 -23.49
C ILE A 39 3.57 -13.05 -24.66
N SER A 40 4.80 -13.48 -24.38
CA SER A 40 5.78 -13.96 -25.37
C SER A 40 5.57 -15.42 -25.74
#